data_AF-A0A183TB61-F1
#
_entry.id   AF-A0A183TB61-F1
#
_cell.length_a   1.000
_cell.length_b   1.000
_cell.length_c   1.000
_cell.angle_alpha   90.00
_cell.angle_beta   90.00
_cell.angle_gamma   90.00
#
_symmetry.space_group_name_H-M   'P 1'
#
loop_
_entity.id
_entity.type
_entity.pdbx_description
1 polymer ?
#
loop_
_entity_poly.entity_id
_entity_poly.type
_entity_poly.pdbx_seq_one_letter_code
_entity_poly.pdbx_strand_id
1 'polypeptide(L)' 'MWHQGQAPQDFNDATIVLLYKRKGNRQLCDHHSGISLLNIPGKIFARILLNRLNGHLEKACSHQANLASTDTPEKPT' A
#
# COMPACT_ATOMS: atom_id res chain seq x y z
N MET A 1 -16.71 0.08 17.29
CA MET A 1 -16.07 1.21 16.57
C MET A 1 -17.03 2.03 15.73
N TRP A 2 -18.23 1.52 15.41
CA TRP A 2 -19.26 2.28 14.70
C TRP A 2 -20.56 2.15 15.47
N HIS A 3 -21.07 3.26 16.00
CA HIS A 3 -22.31 3.25 16.79
C HIS A 3 -23.50 3.81 16.00
N GLN A 4 -23.26 4.55 14.90
CA GLN A 4 -24.29 5.27 14.14
C GLN A 4 -24.07 5.34 12.62
N GLY A 5 -23.21 4.49 12.03
CA GLY A 5 -22.95 4.66 10.59
C GLY A 5 -22.08 5.89 10.26
N GLN A 6 -21.40 6.46 11.24
CA GLN A 6 -20.36 7.47 11.03
C GLN A 6 -19.02 7.02 11.61
N ALA A 7 -17.97 7.26 10.83
CA ALA A 7 -16.60 7.12 11.29
C ALA A 7 -16.31 8.26 12.28
N PRO A 8 -15.56 8.00 13.36
CA PRO A 8 -14.99 9.08 14.16
C PRO A 8 -14.22 10.07 13.28
N GLN A 9 -14.36 11.37 13.56
CA GLN A 9 -13.74 12.45 12.78
C GLN A 9 -12.22 12.25 12.62
N ASP A 10 -11.59 11.68 13.64
CA ASP A 10 -10.17 11.32 13.66
C ASP A 10 -9.72 10.41 12.51
N PHE A 11 -10.63 9.70 11.84
CA PHE A 11 -10.34 8.91 10.64
C PHE A 11 -10.33 9.74 9.36
N ASN A 12 -11.00 10.89 9.35
CA ASN A 12 -11.07 11.81 8.21
C ASN A 12 -9.95 12.87 8.25
N ASP A 13 -9.34 13.08 9.41
CA ASP A 13 -8.29 14.07 9.58
C ASP A 13 -6.92 13.54 9.13
N ALA A 14 -6.36 14.18 8.10
CA ALA A 14 -5.00 13.95 7.64
C ALA A 14 -4.30 15.27 7.33
N THR A 15 -3.06 15.43 7.81
CA THR A 15 -2.25 16.61 7.49
C THR A 15 -1.44 16.33 6.24
N ILE A 16 -1.73 17.05 5.15
CA ILE A 16 -0.94 16.97 3.92
C ILE A 16 0.30 17.86 4.10
N VAL A 17 1.47 17.24 4.14
CA VAL A 17 2.76 17.94 4.19
C VAL A 17 3.41 17.85 2.81
N LEU A 18 3.70 19.01 2.23
CA LEU A 18 4.47 19.12 1.01
C LEU A 18 5.96 18.99 1.34
N LEU A 19 6.57 17.86 0.99
CA LEU A 19 8.01 17.71 1.11
C LEU A 19 8.68 18.22 -0.16
N TYR A 20 9.38 19.34 -0.01
CA TYR A 20 10.35 19.80 -0.99
C TYR A 20 11.54 18.86 -0.95
N LYS A 21 11.63 18.02 -1.95
CA LYS A 21 12.76 17.11 -2.07
C LYS A 21 13.92 18.01 -2.56
N ARG A 22 15.14 17.87 -2.03
CA ARG A 22 16.22 18.89 -2.17
C ARG A 22 17.27 18.53 -3.23
N LYS A 23 17.09 17.45 -3.99
CA LYS A 23 18.18 16.85 -4.78
C LYS A 23 17.76 16.56 -6.23
N GLY A 24 18.14 17.47 -7.13
CA GLY A 24 17.93 17.39 -8.58
C GLY A 24 18.10 18.76 -9.25
N ASN A 25 18.36 18.79 -10.57
CA ASN A 25 18.49 20.03 -11.35
C ASN A 25 17.31 20.98 -11.09
N ARG A 26 17.59 22.21 -10.65
CA ARG A 26 16.59 23.24 -10.28
C ARG A 26 15.62 23.66 -11.40
N GLN A 27 15.85 23.20 -12.63
CA GLN A 27 15.05 23.55 -13.81
C GLN A 27 13.90 22.57 -14.08
N LEU A 28 13.89 21.37 -13.45
CA LEU A 28 12.82 20.39 -13.63
C LEU A 28 11.90 20.43 -12.39
N CYS A 29 10.72 21.03 -12.54
CA CYS A 29 9.69 21.19 -11.51
C CYS A 29 8.97 19.88 -11.09
N ASP A 30 9.70 18.78 -10.90
CA ASP A 30 9.16 17.47 -10.48
C ASP A 30 9.55 17.10 -9.05
N HIS A 31 9.46 18.05 -8.10
CA HIS A 31 9.99 17.83 -6.76
C HIS A 31 9.13 18.32 -5.59
N HIS A 32 7.81 18.14 -5.71
CA HIS A 32 6.89 18.21 -4.58
C HIS A 32 6.24 16.84 -4.39
N SER A 33 6.72 16.06 -3.42
CA SER A 33 6.00 14.85 -3.01
C SER A 33 5.09 15.23 -1.84
N GLY A 34 3.77 15.21 -2.08
CA GLY A 34 2.80 15.32 -0.99
C GLY A 34 2.84 14.05 -0.15
N ILE A 35 3.12 14.18 1.15
CA ILE A 35 2.96 13.08 2.11
C ILE A 35 1.82 13.44 3.05
N SER A 36 0.82 12.58 3.12
CA SER A 36 -0.27 12.71 4.09
C SER A 36 0.12 12.03 5.41
N LEU A 37 0.23 12.81 6.47
CA LEU A 37 0.33 12.33 7.84
C LEU A 37 -1.07 12.04 8.36
N LEU A 38 -1.41 10.74 8.44
CA LEU A 38 -2.65 10.31 9.09
C LEU A 38 -2.60 10.54 10.61
N ASN A 39 -3.75 10.81 11.19
CA ASN A 39 -3.95 10.79 12.64
C ASN A 39 -3.65 9.39 13.24
N ILE A 40 -3.40 9.32 14.55
CA ILE A 40 -3.05 8.09 15.29
C ILE A 40 -4.02 6.91 15.00
N PRO A 41 -5.36 7.07 15.09
CA PRO A 41 -6.28 5.98 14.76
C PRO A 41 -6.22 5.58 13.28
N GLY A 42 -6.06 6.55 12.37
CA GLY A 42 -5.86 6.29 10.94
C GLY A 42 -4.60 5.46 10.65
N LYS A 43 -3.49 5.74 11.36
CA LYS A 43 -2.24 4.96 11.25
C LYS A 43 -2.41 3.52 11.73
N ILE A 44 -3.12 3.31 12.84
CA ILE A 44 -3.41 1.97 13.37
C ILE A 44 -4.26 1.19 12.37
N PHE A 45 -5.31 1.83 11.82
CA PHE A 45 -6.19 1.22 10.85
C PHE A 45 -5.48 0.86 9.54
N ALA A 46 -4.65 1.77 9.01
CA ALA A 46 -3.84 1.52 7.82
C ALA A 46 -2.90 0.33 8.01
N ARG A 47 -2.27 0.18 9.19
CA ARG A 47 -1.43 -0.99 9.51
C ARG A 47 -2.24 -2.29 9.54
N ILE A 48 -3.44 -2.28 10.12
CA ILE A 48 -4.31 -3.46 10.16
C ILE A 48 -4.71 -3.87 8.73
N LEU A 49 -5.11 -2.92 7.90
CA LEU A 49 -5.46 -3.18 6.50
C LEU A 49 -4.27 -3.71 5.70
N LEU A 50 -3.10 -3.08 5.84
CA LEU A 50 -1.89 -3.50 5.16
C LEU A 50 -1.50 -4.94 5.53
N ASN A 51 -1.53 -5.28 6.82
CA ASN A 51 -1.20 -6.63 7.27
C ASN A 51 -2.17 -7.69 6.72
N ARG A 52 -3.46 -7.35 6.58
CA ARG A 52 -4.44 -8.25 5.94
C ARG A 52 -4.13 -8.43 4.47
N LEU A 53 -3.92 -7.34 3.73
CA LEU A 53 -3.60 -7.38 2.31
C LEU A 53 -2.31 -8.15 2.04
N ASN A 54 -1.27 -7.94 2.84
CA ASN A 54 -0.02 -8.69 2.71
C ASN A 54 -0.24 -10.19 2.93
N GLY A 55 -1.01 -10.58 3.96
CA GLY A 55 -1.36 -11.99 4.16
C GLY A 55 -2.15 -12.61 3.00
N HIS A 56 -2.92 -11.81 2.25
CA HIS A 56 -3.59 -12.27 1.02
C HIS A 56 -2.64 -12.31 -0.18
N LEU A 57 -1.78 -11.31 -0.35
CA LEU A 57 -0.80 -11.24 -1.42
C LEU A 57 0.24 -12.34 -1.31
N GLU A 58 0.73 -12.64 -0.11
CA GLU A 58 1.62 -13.76 0.13
C GLU A 58 0.95 -15.07 -0.27
N LYS A 59 -0.30 -15.31 0.16
CA LYS A 59 -1.05 -16.50 -0.25
C LYS A 59 -1.26 -16.58 -1.75
N ALA A 60 -1.67 -15.48 -2.39
CA ALA A 60 -1.90 -15.44 -3.84
C ALA A 60 -0.60 -15.67 -4.63
N CYS A 61 0.50 -15.04 -4.22
CA CYS A 61 1.80 -15.15 -4.84
C CYS A 61 2.39 -16.56 -4.68
N SER A 62 2.23 -17.18 -3.50
CA SER A 62 2.63 -18.57 -3.27
C SER A 62 1.79 -19.58 -4.07
N HIS A 63 0.50 -19.31 -4.33
CA HIS A 63 -0.31 -20.17 -5.22
C HIS A 63 0.12 -20.04 -6.69
N GLN A 64 0.51 -18.85 -7.12
CA GLN A 64 0.92 -18.58 -8.50
C GLN A 64 2.28 -19.23 -8.84
N ALA A 65 3.17 -19.38 -7.86
CA ALA A 65 4.46 -20.08 -8.03
C ALA A 65 4.31 -21.59 -8.30
N ASN A 66 3.24 -22.23 -7.78
CA ASN A 66 3.00 -23.67 -7.97
C ASN A 66 2.40 -24.02 -9.34
N LEU A 67 1.71 -23.08 -9.99
CA LEU A 67 1.14 -23.26 -11.33
C LEU A 67 2.18 -23.13 -12.46
N ALA A 68 3.30 -22.44 -12.20
CA ALA A 68 4.38 -22.26 -13.19
C ALA A 68 5.35 -23.45 -13.27
N SER A 69 5.20 -24.47 -12.40
CA SER A 69 6.13 -25.61 -12.34
C SER A 69 5.63 -26.87 -13.07
N THR A 70 4.39 -26.87 -13.58
CA THR A 70 3.77 -28.01 -14.28
C THR A 70 3.51 -27.70 -15.74
N ASP A 71 4.51 -27.22 -16.48
CA ASP A 71 4.45 -27.18 -17.95
C ASP A 71 5.88 -27.29 -18.51
N THR A 72 6.43 -28.50 -18.49
CA THR A 72 7.51 -28.88 -19.39
C THR A 72 6.99 -30.06 -20.22
N PRO A 73 6.77 -29.90 -21.53
CA PRO A 73 6.34 -31.02 -22.36
C PRO A 73 7.54 -31.94 -22.58
N GLU A 74 7.46 -33.17 -22.09
CA GLU A 74 8.38 -34.24 -22.49
C GLU A 74 8.26 -34.44 -24.00
N LYS A 75 9.40 -34.32 -24.69
CA LYS A 75 9.54 -34.54 -26.13
C LYS A 75 9.51 -36.04 -26.42
N PRO A 76 8.65 -36.55 -27.32
CA PRO A 76 8.65 -37.97 -27.65
C PRO A 76 9.85 -38.30 -28.55
N THR A 77 10.57 -39.34 -28.16
CA THR A 77 11.56 -40.10 -28.96
C THR A 77 10.91 -40.92 -30.05
#